data_AF-A0A3D8YH38-F1
#
_entry.id   AF-A0A3D8YH38-F1
#
_cell.length_a   1.000
_cell.length_b   1.000
_cell.length_c   1.000
_cell.angle_alpha   90.00
_cell.angle_beta   90.00
_cell.angle_gamma   90.00
#
_symmetry.space_group_name_H-M   'P 1'
#
loop_
_entity.id
_entity.type
_entity.pdbx_description
1 polymer ?
#
loop_
_entity_poly.entity_id
_entity_poly.type
_entity_poly.pdbx_seq_one_letter_code
_entity_poly.pdbx_strand_id
1 'polypeptide(L)'
;MTLSQLFSYISQHPWPAAFYFILLPFVTWFIGIVATGSKDVKFWSYIYAVLVYAVCIPGVFAVILNIYLFLFERQSIWEANIILQYLPILSMAISLILIKNKIPFKLIPGFGKISGFLTLIAALIGVMWFFDRIRLVAFTYVPFSVILTGFILTLLAIRFAWSKLF
;
A
#
# COMPACT_ATOMS: atom_id res chain seq x y z
N MET A 1 -18.83 8.69 -13.90
CA MET A 1 -17.76 9.36 -13.11
C MET A 1 -16.54 8.45 -13.12
N THR A 2 -15.39 8.92 -13.63
CA THR A 2 -14.11 8.18 -13.57
C THR A 2 -13.40 8.45 -12.23
N LEU A 3 -12.38 7.66 -11.87
CA LEU A 3 -11.56 7.93 -10.67
C LEU A 3 -10.91 9.31 -10.75
N SER A 4 -10.41 9.70 -11.93
CA SER A 4 -9.88 11.05 -12.16
C SER A 4 -10.93 12.14 -11.88
N GLN A 5 -12.17 11.97 -12.35
CA GLN A 5 -13.25 12.93 -12.07
C GLN A 5 -13.62 12.99 -10.58
N LEU A 6 -13.59 11.86 -9.86
CA LEU A 6 -13.81 11.83 -8.41
C LEU A 6 -12.72 12.62 -7.68
N PHE A 7 -11.46 12.42 -8.06
CA PHE A 7 -10.32 13.13 -7.48
C PHE A 7 -10.39 14.63 -7.77
N SER A 8 -10.74 15.02 -9.00
CA SER A 8 -10.95 16.43 -9.35
C SER A 8 -12.11 17.04 -8.56
N TYR A 9 -13.21 16.32 -8.38
CA TYR A 9 -14.36 16.79 -7.60
C TYR A 9 -14.01 17.02 -6.12
N ILE A 10 -13.34 16.06 -5.49
CA ILE A 10 -12.91 16.21 -4.08
C ILE A 10 -11.82 17.29 -3.96
N SER A 11 -10.97 17.45 -4.97
CA SER A 11 -9.97 18.53 -4.99
C SER A 11 -10.62 19.92 -5.09
N GLN A 12 -11.75 20.04 -5.79
CA GLN A 12 -12.53 21.29 -5.89
C GLN A 12 -13.33 21.58 -4.62
N HIS A 13 -13.81 20.53 -3.94
CA HIS A 13 -14.53 20.65 -2.66
C HIS A 13 -13.83 19.83 -1.57
N PRO A 14 -12.72 20.33 -1.01
CA PRO A 14 -11.89 19.57 -0.08
C PRO A 14 -12.48 19.42 1.32
N TRP A 15 -13.35 20.35 1.73
CA TRP A 15 -13.84 20.45 3.11
C TRP A 15 -14.54 19.18 3.62
N PRO A 16 -15.46 18.53 2.89
CA PRO A 16 -16.14 17.34 3.39
C PRO A 16 -15.18 16.18 3.69
N ALA A 17 -14.21 15.94 2.79
CA ALA A 17 -13.19 14.91 2.98
C ALA A 17 -12.26 15.26 4.15
N ALA A 18 -11.82 16.53 4.24
CA ALA A 18 -11.00 16.99 5.34
C ALA A 18 -11.71 16.83 6.69
N PHE A 19 -12.98 17.25 6.78
CA PHE A 19 -13.79 17.09 7.99
C PHE A 19 -13.93 15.63 8.40
N TYR A 20 -14.20 14.73 7.45
CA TYR A 20 -14.29 13.30 7.75
C TYR A 20 -12.99 12.75 8.37
N PHE A 21 -11.83 13.02 7.74
CA PHE A 21 -10.55 12.51 8.22
C PHE A 21 -10.04 13.17 9.50
N ILE A 22 -10.41 14.42 9.75
CA ILE A 22 -10.10 15.11 10.99
C ILE A 22 -11.02 14.64 12.11
N LEU A 23 -12.30 14.43 11.84
CA LEU A 23 -13.28 14.04 12.85
C LEU A 23 -13.05 12.62 13.38
N LEU A 24 -12.55 11.70 12.56
CA LEU A 24 -12.23 10.33 12.96
C LEU A 24 -11.26 10.23 14.17
N PRO A 25 -10.07 10.86 14.16
CA PRO A 25 -9.18 10.86 15.31
C PRO A 25 -9.79 11.53 16.54
N PHE A 26 -10.55 12.62 16.37
CA PHE A 26 -11.29 13.24 17.46
C PHE A 26 -12.33 12.30 18.08
N VAL A 27 -13.09 11.57 17.27
CA VAL A 27 -14.06 10.58 17.75
C VAL A 27 -13.34 9.44 18.46
N THR A 28 -12.24 8.92 17.92
CA THR A 28 -11.45 7.88 18.61
C THR A 28 -10.90 8.34 19.94
N TRP A 29 -10.47 9.61 20.03
CA TRP A 29 -9.99 10.21 21.27
C TRP A 29 -11.12 10.35 22.30
N PHE A 30 -12.28 10.88 21.89
CA PHE A 30 -13.46 11.03 22.76
C PHE A 30 -13.96 9.69 23.30
N ILE A 31 -14.11 8.69 22.41
CA ILE A 31 -14.47 7.32 22.80
C ILE A 31 -13.42 6.72 23.74
N GLY A 32 -12.14 7.01 23.51
CA GLY A 32 -11.05 6.63 24.41
C GLY A 32 -11.19 7.17 25.82
N ILE A 33 -11.72 8.38 26.00
CA ILE A 33 -11.99 8.96 27.32
C ILE A 33 -13.17 8.23 27.97
N VAL A 34 -14.30 8.09 27.26
CA VAL A 34 -15.52 7.46 27.79
C VAL A 34 -15.33 5.99 28.13
N ALA A 35 -14.54 5.26 27.33
CA ALA A 35 -14.26 3.85 27.57
C ALA A 35 -13.36 3.62 28.81
N THR A 36 -12.61 4.64 29.25
CA THR A 36 -11.66 4.51 30.37
C THR A 36 -12.45 4.37 31.68
N GLY A 37 -12.39 3.17 32.29
CA GLY A 37 -13.09 2.85 33.54
C GLY A 37 -14.32 1.94 33.38
N SER A 38 -14.69 1.61 32.15
CA SER A 38 -15.77 0.65 31.86
C SER A 38 -15.29 -0.81 31.97
N LYS A 39 -16.14 -1.70 32.47
CA LYS A 39 -15.83 -3.15 32.59
C LYS A 39 -16.18 -3.96 31.33
N ASP A 40 -16.97 -3.38 30.42
CA ASP A 40 -17.51 -4.08 29.24
C ASP A 40 -16.55 -4.11 28.05
N VAL A 41 -15.43 -4.81 28.22
CA VAL A 41 -14.36 -4.93 27.20
C VAL A 41 -14.90 -5.40 25.85
N LYS A 42 -15.90 -6.31 25.84
CA LYS A 42 -16.50 -6.82 24.60
C LYS A 42 -17.21 -5.74 23.80
N PHE A 43 -18.01 -4.88 24.45
CA PHE A 43 -18.77 -3.82 23.77
C PHE A 43 -17.83 -2.80 23.12
N TRP A 44 -16.83 -2.33 23.88
CA TRP A 44 -15.85 -1.38 23.36
C TRP A 44 -14.98 -1.97 22.24
N SER A 45 -14.66 -3.26 22.31
CA SER A 45 -13.91 -3.93 21.23
C SER A 45 -14.65 -3.87 19.89
N TYR A 46 -15.99 -3.97 19.88
CA TYR A 46 -16.79 -3.81 18.66
C TYR A 46 -16.80 -2.36 18.16
N ILE A 47 -16.95 -1.37 19.05
CA ILE A 47 -16.88 0.05 18.67
C ILE A 47 -15.51 0.37 18.06
N TYR A 48 -14.44 -0.06 18.71
CA TYR A 48 -13.09 0.13 18.18
C TYR A 48 -12.87 -0.62 16.87
N ALA A 49 -13.49 -1.77 16.64
CA ALA A 49 -13.44 -2.44 15.34
C ALA A 49 -14.02 -1.56 14.23
N VAL A 50 -15.21 -0.99 14.43
CA VAL A 50 -15.83 -0.08 13.46
C VAL A 50 -14.92 1.11 13.14
N LEU A 51 -14.33 1.73 14.17
CA LEU A 51 -13.40 2.85 13.99
C LEU A 51 -12.13 2.43 13.25
N VAL A 52 -11.54 1.28 13.59
CA VAL A 52 -10.37 0.76 12.88
C VAL A 52 -10.70 0.55 11.41
N TYR A 53 -11.82 -0.09 11.06
CA TYR A 53 -12.19 -0.29 9.66
C TYR A 53 -12.47 1.02 8.93
N ALA A 54 -13.17 1.95 9.57
CA ALA A 54 -13.48 3.26 9.00
C ALA A 54 -12.22 4.07 8.65
N VAL A 55 -11.17 3.94 9.44
CA VAL A 55 -9.93 4.69 9.23
C VAL A 55 -8.93 3.90 8.36
N CYS A 56 -8.79 2.59 8.56
CA CYS A 56 -7.82 1.77 7.83
C CYS A 56 -8.17 1.62 6.35
N ILE A 57 -9.43 1.49 5.97
CA ILE A 57 -9.82 1.34 4.55
C ILE A 57 -9.34 2.54 3.71
N PRO A 58 -9.72 3.79 4.02
CA PRO A 58 -9.25 4.94 3.26
C PRO A 58 -7.76 5.23 3.47
N GLY A 59 -7.19 4.95 4.66
CA GLY A 59 -5.77 5.11 4.92
C GLY A 59 -4.90 4.18 4.08
N VAL A 60 -5.23 2.88 4.02
CA VAL A 60 -4.53 1.90 3.18
C VAL A 60 -4.69 2.22 1.70
N PHE A 61 -5.88 2.64 1.26
CA PHE A 61 -6.09 3.09 -0.11
C PHE A 61 -5.17 4.26 -0.48
N ALA A 62 -5.07 5.27 0.38
CA ALA A 62 -4.17 6.40 0.17
C ALA A 62 -2.70 5.96 0.11
N VAL A 63 -2.25 5.05 0.98
CA VAL A 63 -0.88 4.50 0.94
C VAL A 63 -0.60 3.82 -0.39
N ILE A 64 -1.48 2.90 -0.82
CA ILE A 64 -1.31 2.15 -2.07
C ILE A 64 -1.28 3.10 -3.27
N LEU A 65 -2.18 4.08 -3.29
CA LEU A 65 -2.25 5.07 -4.36
C LEU A 65 -0.96 5.89 -4.45
N ASN A 66 -0.44 6.37 -3.32
CA ASN A 66 0.84 7.10 -3.28
C ASN A 66 1.99 6.24 -3.80
N ILE A 67 2.08 4.98 -3.36
CA ILE A 67 3.09 4.04 -3.84
C ILE A 67 2.96 3.88 -5.35
N TYR A 68 1.74 3.66 -5.86
CA TYR A 68 1.52 3.47 -7.28
C TYR A 68 1.94 4.71 -8.10
N LEU A 69 1.45 5.89 -7.73
CA LEU A 69 1.76 7.15 -8.42
C LEU A 69 3.25 7.48 -8.37
N PHE A 70 3.92 7.22 -7.24
CA PHE A 70 5.33 7.54 -7.06
C PHE A 70 6.27 6.52 -7.71
N LEU A 71 6.05 5.22 -7.48
CA LEU A 71 6.97 4.16 -7.93
C LEU A 71 6.76 3.81 -9.40
N PHE A 72 5.52 3.81 -9.91
CA PHE A 72 5.21 3.39 -11.28
C PHE A 72 4.98 4.57 -12.23
N GLU A 73 4.15 5.54 -11.83
CA GLU A 73 3.88 6.72 -12.68
C GLU A 73 4.91 7.84 -12.55
N ARG A 74 5.80 7.75 -11.55
CA ARG A 74 6.85 8.75 -11.25
C ARG A 74 6.30 10.17 -11.08
N GLN A 75 5.07 10.27 -10.56
CA GLN A 75 4.46 11.56 -10.30
C GLN A 75 5.28 12.32 -9.25
N SER A 76 5.44 13.62 -9.47
CA SER A 76 6.10 14.51 -8.51
C SER A 76 5.31 14.59 -7.21
N ILE A 77 6.02 14.48 -6.08
CA ILE A 77 5.46 14.69 -4.73
C ILE A 77 4.83 16.09 -4.60
N TRP A 78 5.29 17.06 -5.40
CA TRP A 78 4.79 18.43 -5.38
C TRP A 78 3.38 18.58 -5.95
N GLU A 79 2.92 17.63 -6.77
CA GLU A 79 1.57 17.63 -7.35
C GLU A 79 0.60 16.77 -6.52
N ALA A 80 1.07 16.19 -5.42
CA ALA A 80 0.27 15.35 -4.54
C ALA A 80 -0.81 16.17 -3.82
N ASN A 81 -2.06 15.73 -3.93
CA ASN A 81 -3.14 16.34 -3.18
C ASN A 81 -3.03 15.92 -1.70
N ILE A 82 -2.67 16.88 -0.84
CA ILE A 82 -2.44 16.63 0.59
C ILE A 82 -3.65 16.01 1.29
N ILE A 83 -4.86 16.39 0.91
CA ILE A 83 -6.11 15.98 1.56
C ILE A 83 -6.49 14.55 1.18
N LEU A 84 -6.23 14.14 -0.06
CA LEU A 84 -6.55 12.80 -0.54
C LEU A 84 -5.42 11.80 -0.30
N GLN A 85 -4.18 12.27 -0.31
CA GLN A 85 -3.00 11.41 -0.28
C GLN A 85 -2.37 11.31 1.11
N TYR A 86 -2.25 12.42 1.87
CA TYR A 86 -1.55 12.41 3.16
C TYR A 86 -2.51 12.40 4.36
N LEU A 87 -3.60 13.16 4.29
CA LEU A 87 -4.53 13.29 5.41
C LEU A 87 -5.15 11.95 5.87
N PRO A 88 -5.54 11.01 4.98
CA PRO A 88 -6.07 9.71 5.40
C PRO A 88 -5.00 8.87 6.12
N ILE A 89 -3.74 8.97 5.68
CA ILE A 89 -2.60 8.25 6.28
C ILE A 89 -2.33 8.78 7.68
N LEU A 90 -2.32 10.11 7.85
CA LEU A 90 -2.13 10.75 9.15
C LEU A 90 -3.29 10.43 10.10
N SER A 91 -4.53 10.54 9.62
CA SER A 91 -5.73 10.17 10.37
C SER A 91 -5.65 8.72 10.87
N MET A 92 -5.25 7.80 9.99
CA MET A 92 -5.00 6.40 10.32
C MET A 92 -3.93 6.19 11.37
N ALA A 93 -2.76 6.80 11.21
CA ALA A 93 -1.69 6.67 12.18
C ALA A 93 -2.14 7.15 13.58
N ILE A 94 -2.77 8.34 13.65
CA ILE A 94 -3.22 8.95 14.90
C ILE A 94 -4.30 8.07 15.55
N SER A 95 -5.35 7.71 14.82
CA SER A 95 -6.43 6.87 15.35
C SER A 95 -5.93 5.52 15.85
N LEU A 96 -5.04 4.85 15.11
CA LEU A 96 -4.50 3.57 15.54
C LEU A 96 -3.63 3.70 16.79
N ILE A 97 -2.81 4.74 16.90
CA ILE A 97 -2.01 5.00 18.12
C ILE A 97 -2.93 5.22 19.32
N LEU A 98 -3.99 6.02 19.17
CA LEU A 98 -4.96 6.27 20.23
C LEU A 98 -5.66 4.98 20.68
N ILE A 99 -6.07 4.14 19.73
CA ILE A 99 -6.74 2.87 20.04
C ILE A 99 -5.78 1.88 20.71
N LYS A 100 -4.53 1.78 20.24
CA LYS A 100 -3.49 0.91 20.82
C LYS A 100 -3.27 1.20 22.30
N ASN A 101 -3.35 2.46 22.69
CA ASN A 101 -3.16 2.89 24.07
C ASN A 101 -4.34 2.53 24.98
N LYS A 102 -5.50 2.17 24.43
CA LYS A 102 -6.71 1.83 25.19
C LYS A 102 -7.01 0.33 25.22
N ILE A 103 -6.85 -0.36 24.08
CA ILE A 103 -7.08 -1.80 24.00
C ILE A 103 -6.00 -2.49 23.17
N PRO A 104 -5.58 -3.71 23.54
CA PRO A 104 -4.68 -4.49 22.69
C PRO A 104 -5.39 -4.89 21.39
N PHE A 105 -4.74 -4.68 20.25
CA PHE A 105 -5.31 -4.98 18.93
C PHE A 105 -5.76 -6.43 18.72
N LYS A 106 -5.24 -7.38 19.52
CA LYS A 106 -5.68 -8.78 19.51
C LYS A 106 -7.15 -8.95 19.92
N LEU A 107 -7.71 -8.02 20.70
CA LEU A 107 -9.11 -8.04 21.13
C LEU A 107 -10.05 -7.42 20.09
N ILE A 108 -9.52 -6.72 19.07
CA ILE A 108 -10.33 -6.10 18.03
C ILE A 108 -10.73 -7.17 17.01
N PRO A 109 -12.03 -7.47 16.85
CA PRO A 109 -12.48 -8.45 15.88
C PRO A 109 -12.05 -8.04 14.47
N GLY A 110 -11.38 -8.95 13.76
CA GLY A 110 -10.97 -8.76 12.38
C GLY A 110 -9.67 -7.97 12.15
N PHE A 111 -9.03 -7.43 13.19
CA PHE A 111 -7.76 -6.69 13.04
C PHE A 111 -6.65 -7.53 12.38
N GLY A 112 -6.55 -8.82 12.75
CA GLY A 112 -5.59 -9.74 12.14
C GLY A 112 -5.79 -9.90 10.62
N LYS A 113 -7.04 -9.82 10.14
CA LYS A 113 -7.33 -9.87 8.70
C LYS A 113 -6.86 -8.61 7.98
N ILE A 114 -7.05 -7.44 8.58
CA ILE A 114 -6.56 -6.16 8.01
C ILE A 114 -5.04 -6.17 7.93
N SER A 115 -4.36 -6.55 9.02
CA SER A 115 -2.91 -6.60 9.04
C SER A 115 -2.37 -7.62 8.03
N GLY A 116 -2.99 -8.81 7.91
CA GLY A 116 -2.59 -9.82 6.94
C GLY A 116 -2.85 -9.40 5.50
N PHE A 117 -3.94 -8.66 5.25
CA PHE A 117 -4.20 -8.07 3.94
C PHE A 117 -3.17 -7.00 3.58
N LEU A 118 -2.81 -6.14 4.54
CA LEU A 118 -1.80 -5.11 4.33
C LEU A 118 -0.41 -5.70 4.06
N THR A 119 -0.02 -6.76 4.77
CA THR A 119 1.25 -7.45 4.50
C THR A 119 1.25 -8.13 3.13
N LEU A 120 0.13 -8.73 2.71
CA LEU A 120 0.00 -9.30 1.36
C LEU A 120 0.14 -8.22 0.29
N ILE A 121 -0.56 -7.09 0.43
CA ILE A 121 -0.47 -5.98 -0.51
C ILE A 121 0.96 -5.43 -0.55
N ALA A 122 1.59 -5.22 0.61
CA ALA A 122 2.97 -4.73 0.67
C ALA A 122 3.94 -5.70 -0.01
N ALA A 123 3.76 -7.01 0.17
CA ALA A 123 4.53 -8.03 -0.52
C ALA A 123 4.32 -7.99 -2.03
N LEU A 124 3.06 -7.91 -2.49
CA LEU A 124 2.72 -7.80 -3.92
C LEU A 124 3.32 -6.55 -4.56
N ILE A 125 3.16 -5.39 -3.92
CA ILE A 125 3.76 -4.13 -4.37
C ILE A 125 5.28 -4.24 -4.42
N GLY A 126 5.91 -4.83 -3.39
CA GLY A 126 7.35 -5.04 -3.36
C GLY A 126 7.84 -5.92 -4.51
N VAL A 127 7.12 -6.99 -4.82
CA VAL A 127 7.39 -7.83 -5.99
C VAL A 127 7.19 -7.04 -7.28
N MET A 128 6.05 -6.38 -7.48
CA MET A 128 5.78 -5.59 -8.69
C MET A 128 6.84 -4.50 -8.91
N TRP A 129 7.25 -3.82 -7.85
CA TRP A 129 8.32 -2.83 -7.90
C TRP A 129 9.67 -3.44 -8.26
N PHE A 130 10.00 -4.62 -7.72
CA PHE A 130 11.21 -5.35 -8.08
C PHE A 130 11.21 -5.72 -9.57
N PHE A 131 10.09 -6.21 -10.09
CA PHE A 131 9.91 -6.51 -11.52
C PHE A 131 10.02 -5.27 -12.41
N ASP A 132 9.38 -4.16 -12.03
CA ASP A 132 9.47 -2.89 -12.74
C ASP A 132 10.91 -2.37 -12.78
N ARG A 133 11.60 -2.40 -11.62
CA ARG A 133 12.97 -1.89 -11.51
C ARG A 133 14.00 -2.73 -12.24
N ILE A 134 13.79 -4.05 -12.33
CA ILE A 134 14.68 -4.94 -13.06
C ILE A 134 14.72 -4.60 -14.55
N ARG A 135 13.77 -3.79 -15.08
CA ARG A 135 13.60 -3.66 -16.53
C ARG A 135 13.70 -5.06 -17.13
N LEU A 136 12.69 -5.91 -16.94
CA LEU A 136 12.46 -7.07 -17.81
C LEU A 136 12.12 -6.62 -19.25
N VAL A 137 12.83 -5.61 -19.75
CA VAL A 137 12.90 -5.12 -21.12
C VAL A 137 13.99 -5.89 -21.89
N ALA A 138 14.83 -6.69 -21.22
CA ALA A 138 15.94 -7.41 -21.87
C ALA A 138 15.70 -8.91 -22.14
N PHE A 139 14.45 -9.38 -22.19
CA PHE A 139 14.17 -10.71 -22.75
C PHE A 139 13.11 -10.75 -23.84
N THR A 140 12.27 -9.72 -23.96
CA THR A 140 11.21 -9.71 -24.99
C THR A 140 11.68 -9.14 -26.33
N TYR A 141 12.86 -8.50 -26.37
CA TYR A 141 13.44 -7.92 -27.60
C TYR A 141 14.81 -8.50 -27.97
N VAL A 142 15.13 -9.73 -27.53
CA VAL A 142 16.24 -10.46 -28.13
C VAL A 142 15.66 -11.21 -29.33
N PRO A 143 15.98 -10.81 -30.58
CA PRO A 143 15.50 -11.55 -31.73
C PRO A 143 15.97 -13.00 -31.60
N PHE A 144 15.11 -13.95 -31.91
CA PHE A 144 15.40 -15.39 -31.78
C PHE A 144 16.73 -15.78 -32.46
N SER A 145 17.13 -15.04 -33.50
CA SER A 145 18.42 -15.18 -34.18
C SER A 145 19.65 -14.93 -33.29
N VAL A 146 19.59 -14.01 -32.32
CA VAL A 146 20.70 -13.71 -31.40
C VAL A 146 20.88 -14.83 -30.38
N ILE A 147 19.77 -15.42 -29.91
CA ILE A 147 19.81 -16.60 -29.02
C ILE A 147 20.39 -17.80 -29.79
N LEU A 148 19.96 -18.00 -31.04
CA LEU A 148 20.42 -19.10 -31.88
C LEU A 148 21.91 -18.96 -32.27
N THR A 149 22.36 -17.75 -32.60
CA THR A 149 23.79 -17.49 -32.87
C THR A 149 24.66 -17.64 -31.63
N GLY A 150 24.19 -17.19 -30.46
CA GLY A 150 24.86 -17.45 -29.19
C GLY A 150 25.01 -18.94 -28.91
N PHE A 151 23.95 -19.72 -29.10
CA PHE A 151 23.96 -21.17 -28.92
C PHE A 151 24.96 -21.87 -29.85
N ILE A 152 24.96 -21.52 -31.15
CA ILE A 152 25.89 -22.05 -32.14
C ILE A 152 27.34 -21.68 -31.81
N LEU A 153 27.61 -20.42 -31.45
CA LEU A 153 28.95 -19.97 -31.06
C LEU A 153 29.47 -20.74 -29.83
N THR A 154 28.60 -21.00 -28.86
CA THR A 154 29.00 -21.74 -27.65
C THR A 154 29.32 -23.20 -27.98
N LEU A 155 28.53 -23.85 -28.83
CA LEU A 155 28.81 -25.21 -29.30
C LEU A 155 30.12 -25.28 -30.11
N LEU A 156 30.38 -24.29 -30.95
CA LEU A 156 31.65 -24.20 -31.69
C LEU A 156 32.84 -23.95 -30.77
N ALA A 157 32.70 -23.09 -29.77
CA ALA A 157 33.74 -22.83 -28.77
C ALA A 157 34.07 -24.10 -27.96
N ILE A 158 33.05 -24.86 -27.54
CA ILE A 158 33.24 -26.14 -26.85
C ILE A 158 33.92 -27.16 -27.78
N ARG A 159 33.48 -27.27 -29.04
CA ARG A 159 34.10 -28.16 -30.02
C ARG A 159 35.57 -27.82 -30.26
N PHE A 160 35.89 -26.53 -30.39
CA PHE A 160 37.25 -26.06 -30.63
C PHE A 160 38.14 -26.20 -29.40
N ALA A 161 37.59 -25.99 -28.20
CA ALA A 161 38.29 -26.23 -26.94
C ALA A 161 38.63 -27.72 -26.78
N TRP A 162 37.69 -28.63 -27.11
CA TRP A 162 37.90 -30.07 -27.05
C TRP A 162 38.91 -30.56 -28.08
N SER A 163 38.90 -30.05 -29.32
CA SER A 163 39.88 -30.43 -30.35
C SER A 163 41.29 -29.90 -30.12
N LYS A 164 41.50 -29.05 -29.11
CA LYS A 164 42.82 -28.55 -28.71
C LYS A 164 43.34 -29.21 -27.42
N LEU A 165 42.45 -29.86 -26.67
CA LEU A 165 42.75 -30.55 -25.41
C LEU A 165 42.90 -32.07 -25.59
N PHE A 166 42.40 -32.63 -26.69
CA PHE A 166 42.65 -33.99 -27.20
C PHE A 166 43.30 -33.91 -28.57
#